data_AF-A0A485KFI7-F1
#
_entry.id   AF-A0A485KFI7-F1
#
_cell.length_a   1.000
_cell.length_b   1.000
_cell.length_c   1.000
_cell.angle_alpha   90.00
_cell.angle_beta   90.00
_cell.angle_gamma   90.00
#
_symmetry.space_group_name_H-M   'P 1'
#
loop_
_entity.id
_entity.type
_entity.pdbx_description
1 polymer ?
#
loop_
_entity_poly.entity_id
_entity_poly.type
_entity_poly.pdbx_seq_one_letter_code
_entity_poly.pdbx_strand_id
1 'polypeptide(L)'
;MKQTELAELRDNFAASFWEKFRAVAPSDIINVDETPVYYDSPPRKTLARIGASSKVNKSQKHADRLTAVLSIRSNGDKLPILFIVKGKPGGLVDKQEIPTYPEGHDYVVQENA
;
A
#
# COMPACT_ATOMS: atom_id res chain seq x y z
N MET A 1 -26.52 -9.77 -1.78
CA MET A 1 -26.99 -8.40 -2.12
C MET A 1 -26.95 -8.26 -3.63
N LYS A 2 -28.05 -7.84 -4.24
CA LYS A 2 -28.12 -7.63 -5.69
C LYS A 2 -27.38 -6.33 -6.05
N GLN A 3 -26.90 -6.22 -7.28
CA GLN A 3 -26.14 -5.04 -7.74
C GLN A 3 -26.95 -3.73 -7.61
N THR A 4 -28.28 -3.82 -7.76
CA THR A 4 -29.20 -2.69 -7.59
C THR A 4 -29.26 -2.18 -6.15
N GLU A 5 -29.30 -3.08 -5.17
CA GLU A 5 -29.32 -2.74 -3.75
C GLU A 5 -28.01 -2.06 -3.32
N LEU A 6 -26.87 -2.49 -3.88
CA LEU A 6 -25.57 -1.86 -3.63
C LEU A 6 -25.49 -0.44 -4.22
N ALA A 7 -26.09 -0.23 -5.39
CA ALA A 7 -26.13 1.09 -6.02
C ALA A 7 -27.00 2.07 -5.20
N GLU A 8 -28.19 1.62 -4.77
CA GLU A 8 -29.07 2.42 -3.89
C GLU A 8 -28.37 2.76 -2.56
N LEU A 9 -27.69 1.79 -1.94
CA LEU A 9 -26.95 2.03 -0.71
C LEU A 9 -25.83 3.06 -0.91
N ARG A 10 -25.07 2.96 -2.00
CA ARG A 10 -24.01 3.91 -2.34
C ARG A 10 -24.57 5.32 -2.51
N ASP A 11 -25.68 5.47 -3.23
CA ASP A 11 -26.25 6.77 -3.54
C ASP A 11 -26.86 7.43 -2.30
N ASN A 12 -27.53 6.65 -1.45
CA ASN A 12 -28.03 7.11 -0.15
C ASN A 12 -26.89 7.54 0.78
N PHE A 13 -25.80 6.78 0.80
CA PHE A 13 -24.60 7.14 1.55
C PHE A 13 -24.00 8.45 1.02
N ALA A 14 -23.82 8.60 -0.29
CA ALA A 14 -23.27 9.80 -0.89
C ALA A 14 -24.13 11.04 -0.58
N ALA A 15 -25.46 10.92 -0.67
CA ALA A 15 -26.38 12.00 -0.34
C ALA A 15 -26.24 12.45 1.13
N SER A 16 -26.28 11.50 2.07
CA SER A 16 -26.15 11.81 3.51
C SER A 16 -24.77 12.35 3.90
N PHE A 17 -23.70 11.86 3.24
CA PHE A 17 -22.35 12.37 3.43
C PHE A 17 -22.27 13.84 3.03
N TRP A 18 -22.74 14.19 1.83
CA TRP A 18 -22.67 15.56 1.35
C TRP A 18 -23.61 16.51 2.09
N GLU A 19 -24.79 16.05 2.54
CA GLU A 19 -25.65 16.85 3.40
C GLU A 19 -24.91 17.30 4.67
N LYS A 20 -24.18 16.38 5.31
CA LYS A 20 -23.43 16.65 6.55
C LYS A 20 -22.17 17.47 6.33
N PHE A 21 -21.41 17.18 5.26
CA PHE A 21 -20.07 17.72 5.06
C PHE A 21 -19.96 18.79 3.98
N ARG A 22 -21.07 19.24 3.36
CA ARG A 22 -21.05 20.29 2.32
C ARG A 22 -20.37 21.60 2.73
N ALA A 23 -20.35 21.92 4.02
CA ALA A 23 -19.75 23.14 4.54
C ALA A 23 -18.25 22.98 4.86
N VAL A 24 -17.73 21.75 4.83
CA VAL A 24 -16.31 21.48 5.05
C VAL A 24 -15.53 21.92 3.82
N ALA A 25 -14.37 22.55 4.04
CA ALA A 25 -13.52 22.96 2.94
C ALA A 25 -13.05 21.71 2.15
N PRO A 26 -13.00 21.77 0.81
CA PRO A 26 -12.55 20.63 0.01
C PRO A 26 -11.13 20.12 0.34
N SER A 27 -10.29 20.95 0.97
CA SER A 27 -8.96 20.59 1.47
C SER A 27 -8.99 19.67 2.70
N ASP A 28 -10.10 19.66 3.43
CA ASP A 28 -10.23 18.99 4.73
C ASP A 28 -10.97 17.65 4.61
N ILE A 29 -11.50 17.35 3.43
CA ILE A 29 -12.06 16.03 3.08
C ILE A 29 -10.94 15.21 2.43
N ILE A 30 -10.51 14.16 3.12
CA ILE A 30 -9.41 13.30 2.68
C ILE A 30 -9.95 11.88 2.47
N ASN A 31 -9.73 11.33 1.27
CA ASN A 31 -9.90 9.90 1.01
C ASN A 31 -8.56 9.20 1.15
N VAL A 32 -8.55 8.06 1.83
CA VAL A 32 -7.35 7.26 2.12
C VAL A 32 -7.61 5.82 1.69
N ASP A 33 -6.63 5.22 1.01
CA ASP A 33 -6.66 3.79 0.69
C ASP A 33 -5.26 3.18 0.76
N GLU A 34 -5.20 1.87 0.98
CA GLU A 34 -3.95 1.12 1.10
C GLU A 34 -3.76 0.16 -0.08
N THR A 35 -2.54 0.13 -0.64
CA THR A 35 -2.22 -0.78 -1.74
C THR A 35 -0.84 -1.43 -1.54
N PRO A 36 -0.69 -2.74 -1.79
CA PRO A 36 0.61 -3.40 -1.71
C PRO A 36 1.46 -3.09 -2.95
N VAL A 37 2.70 -2.67 -2.72
CA VAL A 37 3.76 -2.47 -3.72
C VAL A 37 4.77 -3.61 -3.59
N TYR A 38 4.87 -4.46 -4.62
CA TYR A 38 5.76 -5.62 -4.63
C TYR A 38 7.11 -5.26 -5.27
N TYR A 39 8.23 -5.49 -4.57
CA TYR A 39 9.57 -5.18 -5.07
C TYR A 39 10.49 -6.40 -5.22
N ASP A 40 10.17 -7.52 -4.57
CA ASP A 40 10.83 -8.80 -4.85
C ASP A 40 9.91 -9.70 -5.67
N SER A 41 10.23 -9.94 -6.95
CA SER A 41 9.51 -10.91 -7.76
C SER A 41 10.39 -12.15 -7.89
N PRO A 42 10.21 -13.18 -7.03
CA PRO A 42 11.06 -14.36 -7.10
C PRO A 42 11.00 -14.98 -8.50
N PRO A 43 12.16 -15.34 -9.09
CA PRO A 43 12.22 -15.83 -10.46
C PRO A 43 11.32 -17.07 -10.64
N ARG A 44 10.38 -16.98 -11.58
CA ARG A 44 9.40 -18.05 -11.86
C ARG A 44 9.99 -19.29 -12.55
N LYS A 45 11.23 -19.18 -13.04
CA LYS A 45 11.92 -20.24 -13.81
C LYS A 45 13.33 -20.43 -13.26
N THR A 46 13.71 -21.69 -13.06
CA THR A 46 15.10 -22.07 -12.74
C THR A 46 15.76 -22.55 -14.02
N LEU A 47 16.85 -21.89 -14.43
CA LEU A 47 17.69 -22.35 -15.53
C LEU A 47 18.77 -23.27 -14.96
N ALA A 48 18.91 -24.46 -15.52
CA ALA A 48 19.99 -25.39 -15.21
C ALA A 48 20.73 -25.76 -16.49
N ARG A 49 22.04 -25.98 -16.37
CA ARG A 49 22.87 -26.47 -17.47
C ARG A 49 22.38 -27.86 -17.90
N ILE A 50 22.42 -28.16 -19.21
CA ILE A 50 22.03 -29.47 -19.75
C ILE A 50 22.86 -30.58 -19.05
N GLY A 51 22.15 -31.55 -18.46
CA GLY A 51 22.74 -32.65 -17.67
C GLY A 51 23.01 -32.35 -16.19
N ALA A 52 22.78 -31.11 -15.74
CA ALA A 52 22.93 -30.73 -14.33
C ALA A 52 21.58 -30.75 -13.58
N SER A 53 21.65 -30.85 -12.25
CA SER A 53 20.47 -30.82 -11.39
C SER A 53 19.82 -29.43 -11.38
N SER A 54 18.50 -29.38 -11.53
CA SER A 54 17.66 -28.17 -11.40
C SER A 54 17.09 -27.97 -10.00
N LYS A 55 17.63 -28.67 -8.99
CA LYS A 55 17.10 -28.67 -7.62
C LYS A 55 17.33 -27.31 -6.95
N VAL A 56 16.23 -26.63 -6.62
CA VAL A 56 16.23 -25.36 -5.90
C VAL A 56 16.38 -25.63 -4.40
N ASN A 57 17.48 -25.17 -3.79
CA ASN A 57 17.75 -25.37 -2.35
C ASN A 57 16.95 -24.45 -1.43
N LYS A 58 16.57 -23.26 -1.93
CA LYS A 58 15.75 -22.28 -1.20
C LYS A 58 14.79 -21.66 -2.21
N SER A 59 13.49 -21.76 -1.95
CA SER A 59 12.46 -21.06 -2.74
C SER A 59 11.80 -20.02 -1.84
N GLN A 60 11.74 -18.79 -2.31
CA GLN A 60 10.93 -17.74 -1.68
C GLN A 60 9.61 -17.67 -2.46
N LYS A 61 8.51 -18.07 -1.82
CA LYS A 61 7.18 -18.08 -2.46
C LYS A 61 6.47 -16.74 -2.39
N HIS A 62 6.95 -15.84 -1.53
CA HIS A 62 6.33 -14.55 -1.29
C HIS A 62 7.24 -13.46 -1.80
N ALA A 63 6.70 -12.66 -2.72
CA ALA A 63 7.25 -11.37 -3.04
C ALA A 63 7.25 -10.51 -1.78
N ASP A 64 8.40 -9.98 -1.38
CA ASP A 64 8.44 -8.92 -0.39
C ASP A 64 7.68 -7.71 -0.92
N ARG A 65 6.84 -7.16 -0.05
CA ARG A 65 5.93 -6.07 -0.36
C ARG A 65 6.08 -4.96 0.67
N LEU A 66 5.90 -3.75 0.20
CA LEU A 66 5.74 -2.53 0.97
C LEU A 66 4.25 -2.14 0.88
N THR A 67 3.64 -1.67 1.96
CA THR A 67 2.28 -1.12 1.87
C THR A 67 2.38 0.38 1.62
N ALA A 68 1.73 0.86 0.56
CA ALA A 68 1.61 2.28 0.28
C ALA A 68 0.21 2.75 0.66
N VAL A 69 0.13 3.71 1.58
CA VAL A 69 -1.10 4.40 1.96
C VAL A 69 -1.18 5.69 1.15
N LEU A 70 -2.18 5.76 0.27
CA LEU A 70 -2.42 6.89 -0.62
C LEU A 70 -3.54 7.74 -0.06
N SER A 71 -3.27 9.04 0.08
CA SER A 71 -4.25 10.01 0.56
C SER A 71 -4.44 11.13 -0.46
N ILE A 72 -5.69 11.41 -0.81
CA ILE A 72 -6.08 12.47 -1.74
C ILE A 72 -7.15 13.36 -1.11
N ARG A 73 -6.95 14.68 -1.20
CA ARG A 73 -7.94 15.66 -0.77
C ARG A 73 -9.02 15.83 -1.84
N SER A 74 -10.23 16.21 -1.43
CA SER A 74 -11.35 16.42 -2.35
C SER A 74 -11.12 17.59 -3.32
N ASN A 75 -10.17 18.49 -3.06
CA ASN A 75 -9.73 19.54 -3.99
C ASN A 75 -8.76 19.03 -5.08
N GLY A 76 -8.34 17.77 -5.03
CA GLY A 76 -7.41 17.15 -5.99
C GLY A 76 -5.95 17.10 -5.53
N ASP A 77 -5.61 17.73 -4.39
CA ASP A 77 -4.25 17.68 -3.86
C ASP A 77 -3.89 16.26 -3.38
N LYS A 78 -2.71 15.80 -3.77
CA LYS A 78 -2.14 14.54 -3.31
C LYS A 78 -1.26 14.80 -2.10
N LEU A 79 -1.47 14.04 -1.04
CA LEU A 79 -0.61 14.09 0.14
C LEU A 79 0.64 13.22 -0.07
N PRO A 80 1.70 13.43 0.74
CA PRO A 80 2.81 12.49 0.82
C PRO A 80 2.31 11.06 1.00
N ILE A 81 2.94 10.11 0.31
CA ILE A 81 2.63 8.69 0.45
C ILE A 81 3.21 8.24 1.78
N LEU A 82 2.42 7.48 2.55
CA LEU A 82 2.92 6.77 3.72
C LEU A 82 3.28 5.35 3.32
N PHE A 83 4.57 5.04 3.36
CA PHE A 83 5.11 3.72 3.09
C PHE A 83 5.30 2.97 4.40
N ILE A 84 4.66 1.81 4.53
CA ILE A 84 4.78 0.91 5.67
C ILE A 84 5.70 -0.24 5.26
N VAL A 85 6.92 -0.23 5.82
CA VAL A 85 7.92 -1.30 5.63
C VAL A 85 7.72 -2.36 6.68
N LYS A 86 7.70 -3.62 6.26
CA LYS A 86 7.68 -4.75 7.19
C LYS A 86 9.01 -4.85 7.92
N GLY A 87 8.97 -4.76 9.24
CA GLY A 87 10.16 -4.85 10.09
C GLY A 87 9.85 -4.56 11.54
N LYS A 88 10.86 -4.60 12.39
CA LYS A 88 10.70 -4.23 13.81
C LYS A 88 10.87 -2.73 14.00
N PRO A 89 9.90 -2.00 14.58
CA PRO A 89 10.09 -0.61 15.01
C PRO A 89 11.33 -0.48 15.91
N GLY A 90 12.18 0.50 15.64
CA GLY A 90 13.48 0.68 16.29
C GLY A 90 14.54 -0.38 15.95
N GLY A 91 14.25 -1.27 14.98
CA GLY A 91 15.17 -2.27 14.44
C GLY A 91 16.15 -1.69 13.41
N LEU A 92 16.83 -2.57 12.68
CA LEU A 92 17.85 -2.17 11.69
C LEU A 92 17.24 -1.39 10.51
N VAL A 93 16.11 -1.86 9.97
CA VAL A 93 15.40 -1.18 8.86
C VAL A 93 15.07 0.25 9.26
N ASP A 94 14.43 0.43 10.42
CA ASP A 94 14.01 1.75 10.92
C ASP A 94 15.20 2.71 11.15
N LYS A 95 16.31 2.19 11.68
CA LYS A 95 17.47 3.02 12.08
C LYS A 95 18.49 3.27 10.97
N GLN A 96 18.61 2.37 10.01
CA GLN A 96 19.70 2.38 9.04
C GLN A 96 19.21 2.45 7.59
N GLU A 97 18.05 1.90 7.29
CA GLU A 97 17.53 1.83 5.92
C GLU A 97 16.59 2.99 5.61
N ILE A 98 15.58 3.25 6.46
CA ILE A 98 14.65 4.37 6.29
C ILE A 98 15.36 5.71 6.05
N PRO A 99 16.43 6.08 6.79
CA PRO A 99 17.13 7.35 6.55
C PRO A 99 17.79 7.48 5.17
N THR A 100 17.90 6.39 4.41
CA THR A 100 18.46 6.37 3.05
C THR A 100 17.40 6.50 1.95
N TYR A 101 16.13 6.44 2.31
CA TYR A 101 15.03 6.52 1.35
C TYR A 101 14.83 7.95 0.83
N PRO A 102 14.24 8.12 -0.37
CA PRO A 102 14.00 9.43 -0.95
C PRO A 102 13.14 10.33 -0.04
N GLU A 103 13.47 11.62 0.01
CA GLU A 103 12.65 12.61 0.72
C GLU A 103 11.31 12.88 0.00
N GLY A 104 10.35 13.47 0.72
CA GLY A 104 9.03 13.88 0.19
C GLY A 104 7.89 12.90 0.50
N HIS A 105 8.19 11.79 1.17
CA HIS A 105 7.23 10.78 1.62
C HIS A 105 7.50 10.39 3.06
N ASP A 106 6.50 9.81 3.70
CA ASP A 106 6.60 9.32 5.08
C ASP A 106 6.87 7.82 5.06
N TYR A 107 7.75 7.38 5.95
CA TYR A 107 8.14 5.98 6.05
C TYR A 107 8.03 5.53 7.49
N VAL A 108 7.34 4.42 7.70
CA VAL A 108 7.20 3.81 9.03
C VAL A 108 7.47 2.32 8.94
N VAL A 109 7.95 1.76 10.05
CA VAL A 109 8.22 0.33 10.17
C VAL A 109 7.14 -0.31 11.04
N GLN A 110 6.57 -1.43 10.58
CA GLN A 110 5.59 -2.21 11.33
C GLN A 110 5.90 -3.71 11.26
N GLU A 111 5.71 -4.41 12.38
CA GLU A 111 6.02 -5.85 12.45
C GLU A 111 5.07 -6.68 11.57
N ASN A 112 3.81 -6.27 11.50
CA ASN A 112 2.73 -6.98 10.82
C ASN A 112 2.08 -6.12 9.72
N ALA A 113 2.85 -5.80 8.68
CA ALA A 113 2.38 -5.18 7.43
C ALA A 113 1.96 -6.22 6.37
#